data_AF-A0A661RF81-F1
#
_entry.id   AF-A0A661RF81-F1
#
_cell.length_a   1.000
_cell.length_b   1.000
_cell.length_c   1.000
_cell.angle_alpha   90.00
_cell.angle_beta   90.00
_cell.angle_gamma   90.00
#
_symmetry.space_group_name_H-M   'P 1'
#
loop_
_entity.id
_entity.type
_entity.pdbx_description
1 polymer ?
#
loop_
_entity_poly.entity_id
_entity_poly.type
_entity_poly.pdbx_seq_one_letter_code
_entity_poly.pdbx_strand_id
1 'polypeptide(L)'
;MRAVAAVHYHSGADGISLFNFTCADGPFSRAALTELADPEMLRRKDKQYVAAVWPWDAQVFGVEWTSRFRIAPGQTSASYRLIIADPLDHLDLSQPGAIFTLDLKGINRLSDVEISINGTLLQWNGYHYNHYDHGCWNDIVQFDVPASALRSGKNTIELRRIRENPEFEGTIEVRKCILDLKYPDTFAPGRI
;
A
#
# COMPACT_ATOMS: atom_id res chain seq x y z
N MET A 1 -7.65 -1.18 -8.83
CA MET A 1 -8.02 -0.23 -9.90
C MET A 1 -8.49 1.12 -9.37
N ARG A 2 -9.55 1.18 -8.53
CA ARG A 2 -10.09 2.44 -8.00
C ARG A 2 -9.02 3.39 -7.42
N ALA A 3 -8.09 2.87 -6.62
CA ALA A 3 -7.00 3.65 -6.04
C ALA A 3 -6.09 4.30 -7.10
N VAL A 4 -5.65 3.53 -8.09
CA VAL A 4 -4.80 4.03 -9.18
C VAL A 4 -5.53 5.08 -10.01
N ALA A 5 -6.78 4.83 -10.39
CA ALA A 5 -7.59 5.81 -11.12
C ALA A 5 -7.77 7.10 -10.32
N ALA A 6 -8.12 7.00 -9.03
CA ALA A 6 -8.27 8.16 -8.16
C ALA A 6 -6.96 8.97 -8.03
N VAL A 7 -5.80 8.32 -7.95
CA VAL A 7 -4.49 9.00 -7.94
C VAL A 7 -4.21 9.73 -9.25
N HIS A 8 -4.58 9.17 -10.39
CA HIS A 8 -4.42 9.85 -11.69
C HIS A 8 -5.34 11.06 -11.81
N TYR A 9 -6.62 10.94 -11.44
CA TYR A 9 -7.54 12.09 -11.40
C TYR A 9 -7.05 13.17 -10.42
N HIS A 10 -6.56 12.78 -9.24
CA HIS A 10 -5.94 13.71 -8.28
C HIS A 10 -4.72 14.43 -8.87
N SER A 11 -4.03 13.81 -9.82
CA SER A 11 -2.90 14.40 -10.54
C SER A 11 -3.30 15.24 -11.75
N GLY A 12 -4.60 15.41 -12.01
CA GLY A 12 -5.14 16.22 -13.10
C GLY A 12 -5.39 15.46 -14.41
N ALA A 13 -5.49 14.13 -14.38
CA ALA A 13 -5.92 13.38 -15.57
C ALA A 13 -7.40 13.66 -15.88
N ASP A 14 -7.74 13.83 -17.16
CA ASP A 14 -9.13 13.98 -17.62
C ASP A 14 -9.81 12.64 -17.96
N GLY A 15 -9.09 11.54 -17.82
CA GLY A 15 -9.58 10.19 -18.10
C GLY A 15 -8.54 9.11 -17.84
N ILE A 16 -9.00 7.87 -17.81
CA ILE A 16 -8.16 6.68 -17.57
C ILE A 16 -8.14 5.80 -18.83
N SER A 17 -6.95 5.57 -19.37
CA SER A 17 -6.72 4.59 -20.43
C SER A 17 -6.27 3.26 -19.81
N LEU A 18 -6.90 2.17 -20.22
CA LEU A 18 -6.60 0.82 -19.72
C LEU A 18 -5.90 0.02 -20.81
N PHE A 19 -4.57 -0.15 -20.68
CA PHE A 19 -3.75 -0.93 -21.62
C PHE A 19 -3.61 -2.39 -21.14
N ASN A 20 -3.53 -3.34 -22.08
CA ASN A 20 -3.55 -4.79 -21.82
C ASN A 20 -4.75 -5.30 -21.00
N PHE A 21 -5.80 -4.48 -20.92
CA PHE A 21 -6.98 -4.79 -20.13
C PHE A 21 -7.89 -5.84 -20.79
N THR A 22 -7.53 -6.35 -21.96
CA THR A 22 -8.21 -7.45 -22.65
C THR A 22 -7.71 -8.84 -22.23
N CYS A 23 -6.65 -8.91 -21.43
CA CYS A 23 -5.98 -10.17 -21.04
C CYS A 23 -6.36 -10.65 -19.63
N ALA A 24 -7.44 -10.14 -19.04
CA ALA A 24 -7.91 -10.64 -17.74
C ALA A 24 -8.74 -11.91 -17.92
N ASP A 25 -8.56 -12.86 -16.99
CA ASP A 25 -9.34 -14.10 -16.90
C ASP A 25 -10.77 -13.81 -16.40
N GLY A 26 -11.60 -13.18 -17.23
CA GLY A 26 -13.04 -13.01 -16.96
C GLY A 26 -13.67 -11.71 -17.47
N PRO A 27 -15.02 -11.63 -17.47
CA PRO A 27 -15.73 -10.43 -17.88
C PRO A 27 -15.55 -9.30 -16.88
N PHE A 28 -15.27 -8.09 -17.38
CA PHE A 28 -15.29 -6.90 -16.54
C PHE A 28 -16.72 -6.48 -16.23
N SER A 29 -16.97 -6.18 -14.95
CA SER A 29 -18.21 -5.54 -14.57
C SER A 29 -18.31 -4.17 -15.24
N ARG A 30 -19.37 -3.97 -16.03
CA ARG A 30 -19.68 -2.66 -16.62
C ARG A 30 -19.77 -1.58 -15.54
N ALA A 31 -20.30 -1.90 -14.37
CA ALA A 31 -20.37 -0.98 -13.25
C ALA A 31 -18.97 -0.53 -12.79
N ALA A 32 -17.99 -1.44 -12.76
CA ALA A 32 -16.62 -1.08 -12.41
C ALA A 32 -16.00 -0.13 -13.45
N LEU A 33 -16.27 -0.33 -14.75
CA LEU A 33 -15.79 0.60 -15.79
C LEU A 33 -16.47 1.97 -15.71
N THR A 34 -17.77 2.00 -15.44
CA THR A 34 -18.51 3.26 -15.22
C THR A 34 -17.95 4.03 -14.02
N GLU A 35 -17.67 3.34 -12.90
CA GLU A 35 -17.05 3.96 -11.73
C GLU A 35 -15.68 4.56 -12.04
N LEU A 36 -14.85 3.89 -12.85
CA LEU A 36 -13.51 4.37 -13.19
C LEU A 36 -13.50 5.57 -14.14
N ALA A 37 -14.59 5.80 -14.86
CA ALA A 37 -14.71 6.89 -15.83
C ALA A 37 -15.03 8.26 -15.19
N ASP A 38 -15.47 8.28 -13.93
CA ASP A 38 -15.88 9.50 -13.23
C ASP A 38 -15.20 9.59 -11.84
N PRO A 39 -14.36 10.61 -11.58
CA PRO A 39 -13.72 10.79 -10.28
C PRO A 39 -14.71 10.92 -9.12
N GLU A 40 -15.91 11.47 -9.35
CA GLU A 40 -16.92 11.58 -8.30
C GLU A 40 -17.50 10.22 -7.91
N MET A 41 -17.60 9.28 -8.85
CA MET A 41 -18.03 7.90 -8.56
C MET A 41 -16.98 7.11 -7.77
N LEU A 42 -15.71 7.52 -7.84
CA LEU A 42 -14.63 6.92 -7.06
C LEU A 42 -14.56 7.47 -5.62
N ARG A 43 -15.09 8.66 -5.37
CA ARG A 43 -14.98 9.35 -4.09
C ARG A 43 -15.50 8.46 -2.95
N ARG A 44 -14.67 8.23 -1.93
CA ARG A 44 -15.02 7.44 -0.73
C ARG A 44 -15.54 6.03 -1.02
N LYS A 45 -15.16 5.44 -2.17
CA LYS A 45 -15.28 3.99 -2.39
C LYS A 45 -14.09 3.27 -1.78
N ASP A 46 -14.31 2.02 -1.38
CA ASP A 46 -13.25 1.10 -0.99
C ASP A 46 -12.10 1.11 -1.99
N LYS A 47 -10.90 1.30 -1.48
CA LYS A 47 -9.68 1.42 -2.29
C LYS A 47 -8.55 0.65 -1.65
N GLN A 48 -7.79 -0.02 -2.50
CA GLN A 48 -6.54 -0.66 -2.14
C GLN A 48 -5.41 0.08 -2.86
N TYR A 49 -4.62 0.83 -2.11
CA TYR A 49 -3.43 1.53 -2.60
C TYR A 49 -2.25 0.57 -2.51
N VAL A 50 -1.77 0.10 -3.66
CA VAL A 50 -0.68 -0.87 -3.75
C VAL A 50 0.55 -0.18 -4.28
N ALA A 51 1.65 -0.26 -3.54
CA ALA A 51 2.98 -0.10 -4.11
C ALA A 51 3.65 -1.47 -4.11
N ALA A 52 3.75 -2.05 -5.30
CA ALA A 52 4.53 -3.24 -5.58
C ALA A 52 5.46 -2.88 -6.72
N VAL A 53 6.70 -3.31 -6.66
CA VAL A 53 7.55 -3.37 -7.85
C VAL A 53 7.82 -4.84 -8.08
N TRP A 54 7.33 -5.36 -9.19
CA TRP A 54 7.46 -6.77 -9.52
C TRP A 54 8.93 -7.10 -9.80
N PRO A 55 9.55 -8.04 -9.05
CA PRO A 55 10.93 -8.44 -9.31
C PRO A 55 11.11 -9.08 -10.70
N TRP A 56 10.03 -9.62 -11.27
CA TRP A 56 10.08 -10.29 -12.57
C TRP A 56 10.42 -9.35 -13.73
N ASP A 57 10.05 -8.06 -13.66
CA ASP A 57 10.45 -7.09 -14.68
C ASP A 57 11.98 -7.03 -14.77
N ALA A 58 12.65 -7.02 -13.62
CA ALA A 58 14.11 -6.99 -13.59
C ALA A 58 14.75 -8.29 -14.08
N GLN A 59 14.12 -9.45 -13.82
CA GLN A 59 14.55 -10.71 -14.39
C GLN A 59 14.37 -10.77 -15.92
N VAL A 60 13.25 -10.26 -16.43
CA VAL A 60 12.97 -10.13 -17.87
C VAL A 60 13.99 -9.23 -18.54
N PHE A 61 14.37 -8.12 -17.89
CA PHE A 61 15.32 -7.16 -18.43
C PHE A 61 16.79 -7.43 -18.04
N GLY A 62 17.07 -8.50 -17.28
CA GLY A 62 18.42 -8.87 -16.83
C GLY A 62 19.12 -7.81 -15.98
N VAL A 63 18.37 -6.98 -15.24
CA VAL A 63 18.90 -5.90 -14.41
C VAL A 63 18.84 -6.26 -12.94
N GLU A 64 19.79 -5.78 -12.14
CA GLU A 64 19.74 -5.92 -10.70
C GLU A 64 18.56 -5.10 -10.14
N TRP A 65 17.66 -5.77 -9.43
CA TRP A 65 16.51 -5.13 -8.81
C TRP A 65 16.80 -4.81 -7.36
N THR A 66 16.36 -3.64 -6.93
CA THR A 66 16.31 -3.30 -5.51
C THR A 66 15.02 -2.58 -5.18
N SER A 67 14.42 -2.89 -4.03
CA SER A 67 13.21 -2.20 -3.60
C SER A 67 13.48 -0.70 -3.41
N ARG A 68 12.51 0.14 -3.82
CA ARG A 68 12.51 1.59 -3.53
C ARG A 68 12.19 1.89 -2.06
N PHE A 69 11.67 0.91 -1.33
CA PHE A 69 11.42 0.99 0.10
C PHE A 69 12.27 -0.08 0.81
N ARG A 70 13.51 0.29 1.13
CA ARG A 70 14.48 -0.60 1.77
C ARG A 70 15.37 0.14 2.75
N ILE A 71 15.75 -0.52 3.83
CA ILE A 71 16.88 -0.11 4.68
C ILE A 71 18.13 -0.76 4.08
N ALA A 72 19.02 0.04 3.48
CA ALA A 72 20.29 -0.44 2.95
C ALA A 72 21.29 -0.75 4.08
N PRO A 73 22.38 -1.50 3.81
CA PRO A 73 23.44 -1.72 4.78
C PRO A 73 23.98 -0.41 5.36
N GLY A 74 24.17 -0.37 6.68
CA GLY A 74 24.61 0.83 7.41
C GLY A 74 23.53 1.90 7.62
N GLN A 75 22.31 1.72 7.10
CA GLN A 75 21.18 2.60 7.38
C GLN A 75 20.30 2.05 8.52
N THR A 76 19.63 2.94 9.23
CA THR A 76 18.71 2.58 10.33
C THR A 76 17.26 2.81 9.97
N SER A 77 16.96 3.51 8.89
CA SER A 77 15.60 3.81 8.46
C SER A 77 15.49 4.00 6.96
N ALA A 78 14.25 3.87 6.47
CA ALA A 78 13.86 4.13 5.10
C ALA A 78 12.45 4.71 5.07
N SER A 79 12.14 5.50 4.04
CA SER A 79 10.79 6.04 3.86
C SER A 79 10.25 5.83 2.46
N TYR A 80 8.94 5.68 2.37
CA TYR A 80 8.19 5.58 1.12
C TYR A 80 7.02 6.57 1.13
N ARG A 81 6.72 7.15 -0.03
CA ARG A 81 5.61 8.09 -0.18
C ARG A 81 4.43 7.40 -0.86
N LEU A 82 3.33 7.28 -0.14
CA LEU A 82 2.05 6.80 -0.67
C LEU A 82 1.11 7.98 -0.89
N ILE A 83 0.37 8.00 -1.99
CA ILE A 83 -0.62 9.05 -2.27
C ILE A 83 -2.01 8.49 -2.06
N ILE A 84 -2.79 9.13 -1.16
CA ILE A 84 -4.21 8.87 -0.97
C ILE A 84 -4.99 9.97 -1.68
N ALA A 85 -5.78 9.61 -2.68
CA ALA A 85 -6.48 10.58 -3.51
C ALA A 85 -7.76 11.11 -2.86
N ASP A 86 -8.36 10.35 -1.94
CA ASP A 86 -9.62 10.74 -1.31
C ASP A 86 -9.45 11.92 -0.34
N PRO A 87 -10.46 12.81 -0.23
CA PRO A 87 -10.56 13.78 0.83
C PRO A 87 -10.84 13.08 2.18
N LEU A 88 -9.91 13.21 3.13
CA LEU A 88 -9.97 12.60 4.46
C LEU A 88 -10.27 13.62 5.57
N ASP A 89 -10.21 14.92 5.28
CA ASP A 89 -10.19 16.04 6.26
C ASP A 89 -11.47 16.21 7.10
N HIS A 90 -12.47 15.34 6.92
CA HIS A 90 -13.76 15.36 7.62
C HIS A 90 -14.27 13.95 7.97
N LEU A 91 -13.41 12.94 7.96
CA LEU A 91 -13.82 11.61 8.37
C LEU A 91 -13.82 11.53 9.90
N ASP A 92 -14.88 10.93 10.44
CA ASP A 92 -15.00 10.66 11.87
C ASP A 92 -13.80 9.80 12.32
N LEU A 93 -13.32 9.97 13.56
CA LEU A 93 -12.12 9.29 14.08
C LEU A 93 -12.22 7.75 14.03
N SER A 94 -13.43 7.22 13.82
CA SER A 94 -13.71 5.79 13.64
C SER A 94 -13.57 5.29 12.19
N GLN A 95 -13.32 6.17 11.21
CA GLN A 95 -13.40 5.86 9.78
C GLN A 95 -12.39 6.68 8.94
N PRO A 96 -11.89 6.14 7.81
CA PRO A 96 -12.16 4.82 7.24
C PRO A 96 -11.48 3.72 8.07
N GLY A 97 -12.00 2.50 7.98
CA GLY A 97 -11.25 1.34 8.45
C GLY A 97 -10.02 1.17 7.56
N ALA A 98 -8.83 1.15 8.16
CA ALA A 98 -7.59 1.13 7.39
C ALA A 98 -6.67 -0.01 7.86
N ILE A 99 -6.30 -0.89 6.92
CA ILE A 99 -5.36 -1.97 7.15
C ILE A 99 -4.14 -1.75 6.27
N PHE A 100 -2.96 -1.77 6.88
CA PHE A 100 -1.70 -1.66 6.17
C PHE A 100 -0.98 -3.01 6.17
N THR A 101 -0.73 -3.56 4.98
CA THR A 101 -0.01 -4.82 4.79
C THR A 101 1.38 -4.54 4.24
N LEU A 102 2.40 -5.18 4.83
CA LEU A 102 3.76 -5.20 4.33
C LEU A 102 4.19 -6.62 3.99
N ASP A 103 4.87 -6.77 2.87
CA ASP A 103 5.63 -7.96 2.48
C ASP A 103 7.12 -7.66 2.68
N LEU A 104 7.68 -8.18 3.78
CA LEU A 104 9.03 -7.88 4.26
C LEU A 104 10.00 -9.00 3.94
N LYS A 105 11.19 -8.63 3.49
CA LYS A 105 12.33 -9.53 3.28
C LYS A 105 13.52 -9.08 4.11
N GLY A 106 14.24 -10.04 4.66
CA GLY A 106 15.49 -9.77 5.40
C GLY A 106 15.27 -9.28 6.83
N ILE A 107 14.15 -9.65 7.46
CA ILE A 107 13.95 -9.45 8.89
C ILE A 107 14.27 -10.73 9.66
N ASN A 108 14.89 -10.60 10.84
CA ASN A 108 15.09 -11.73 11.75
C ASN A 108 13.88 -11.92 12.66
N ARG A 109 13.36 -10.82 13.21
CA ARG A 109 12.16 -10.77 14.04
C ARG A 109 11.36 -9.50 13.71
N LEU A 110 10.04 -9.59 13.78
CA LEU A 110 9.17 -8.42 13.60
C LEU A 110 9.45 -7.32 14.64
N SER A 111 9.87 -7.69 15.85
CA SER A 111 10.24 -6.74 16.91
C SER A 111 11.58 -6.06 16.72
N ASP A 112 12.32 -6.36 15.64
CA ASP A 112 13.56 -5.64 15.31
C ASP A 112 13.28 -4.36 14.49
N VAL A 113 12.04 -4.16 14.06
CA VAL A 113 11.61 -3.01 13.26
C VAL A 113 10.37 -2.33 13.81
N GLU A 114 10.25 -1.04 13.51
CA GLU A 114 9.06 -0.23 13.71
C GLU A 114 8.55 0.29 12.37
N ILE A 115 7.22 0.36 12.24
CA ILE A 115 6.54 0.93 11.08
C ILE A 115 5.72 2.12 11.55
N SER A 116 5.85 3.25 10.87
CA SER A 116 5.00 4.42 11.13
C SER A 116 4.41 5.01 9.85
N ILE A 117 3.27 5.68 9.99
CA ILE A 117 2.68 6.51 8.93
C ILE A 117 2.50 7.93 9.46
N ASN A 118 3.10 8.89 8.76
CA ASN A 118 3.13 10.31 9.14
C ASN A 118 3.59 10.53 10.61
N GLY A 119 4.51 9.69 11.09
CA GLY A 119 5.04 9.73 12.46
C GLY A 119 4.21 8.96 13.49
N THR A 120 3.02 8.46 13.14
CA THR A 120 2.22 7.60 14.02
C THR A 120 2.71 6.16 13.93
N LEU A 121 3.25 5.63 15.02
CA LEU A 121 3.66 4.23 15.13
C LEU A 121 2.45 3.30 14.97
N LEU A 122 2.57 2.32 14.09
CA LEU A 122 1.52 1.35 13.85
C LEU A 122 1.63 0.16 14.82
N GLN A 123 0.49 -0.35 15.25
CA GLN A 123 0.41 -1.57 16.05
C GLN A 123 0.16 -2.78 15.15
N TRP A 124 0.97 -3.81 15.33
CA TRP A 124 0.77 -5.09 14.66
C TRP A 124 -0.52 -5.72 15.17
N ASN A 125 -1.41 -6.13 14.26
CA ASN A 125 -2.72 -6.68 14.62
C ASN A 125 -2.71 -8.21 14.86
N GLY A 126 -1.52 -8.82 14.85
CA GLY A 126 -1.33 -10.26 15.05
C GLY A 126 -1.35 -11.09 13.76
N TYR A 127 -1.71 -10.51 12.61
CA TYR A 127 -1.63 -11.22 11.33
C TYR A 127 -0.17 -11.38 10.89
N HIS A 128 0.25 -12.63 10.71
CA HIS A 128 1.55 -12.97 10.15
C HIS A 128 1.43 -14.21 9.28
N TYR A 129 1.96 -14.09 8.06
CA TYR A 129 2.11 -15.21 7.14
C TYR A 129 3.51 -15.17 6.56
N ASN A 130 4.24 -16.27 6.73
CA ASN A 130 5.59 -16.41 6.22
C ASN A 130 5.60 -17.39 5.04
N HIS A 131 6.31 -17.07 3.97
CA HIS A 131 6.43 -17.93 2.79
C HIS A 131 7.79 -17.81 2.12
N TYR A 132 8.22 -18.90 1.48
CA TYR A 132 9.46 -18.94 0.71
C TYR A 132 9.17 -18.57 -0.74
N ASP A 133 9.78 -17.49 -1.22
CA ASP A 133 9.57 -17.00 -2.57
C ASP A 133 10.82 -16.27 -3.09
N HIS A 134 11.14 -16.44 -4.37
CA HIS A 134 12.33 -15.89 -5.04
C HIS A 134 13.64 -16.12 -4.26
N GLY A 135 13.82 -17.32 -3.69
CA GLY A 135 15.07 -17.72 -3.03
C GLY A 135 15.24 -17.20 -1.60
N CYS A 136 14.22 -16.59 -1.00
CA CYS A 136 14.27 -16.07 0.36
C CYS A 136 12.95 -16.24 1.11
N TRP A 137 13.01 -16.16 2.43
CA TRP A 137 11.82 -16.08 3.27
C TRP A 137 11.28 -14.66 3.29
N ASN A 138 9.97 -14.53 3.16
CA ASN A 138 9.26 -13.26 3.22
C ASN A 138 8.17 -13.32 4.29
N ASP A 139 8.04 -12.24 5.05
CA ASP A 139 7.09 -12.06 6.13
C ASP A 139 6.00 -11.06 5.71
N ILE A 140 4.78 -11.56 5.57
CA ILE A 140 3.60 -10.73 5.33
C ILE A 140 2.97 -10.41 6.68
N VAL A 141 2.85 -9.12 6.99
CA VAL A 141 2.27 -8.63 8.26
C VAL A 141 1.27 -7.53 8.03
N GLN A 142 0.30 -7.40 8.95
CA GLN A 142 -0.72 -6.37 8.89
C GLN A 142 -0.76 -5.49 10.15
N PHE A 143 -1.11 -4.25 9.93
CA PHE A 143 -1.24 -3.25 10.98
C PHE A 143 -2.60 -2.57 10.85
N ASP A 144 -3.23 -2.34 12.00
CA ASP A 144 -4.37 -1.43 12.06
C ASP A 144 -3.83 0.00 11.96
N VAL A 145 -4.41 0.79 11.07
CA VAL A 145 -3.99 2.18 10.85
C VAL A 145 -5.02 3.11 11.47
N PRO A 146 -4.66 3.90 12.50
CA PRO A 146 -5.54 4.92 13.03
C PRO A 146 -5.90 5.94 11.94
N ALA A 147 -7.16 6.35 11.86
CA ALA A 147 -7.59 7.38 10.90
C ALA A 147 -6.76 8.66 11.03
N SER A 148 -6.35 9.02 12.25
CA SER A 148 -5.48 10.16 12.55
C SER A 148 -4.06 10.06 11.98
N ALA A 149 -3.60 8.86 11.59
CA ALA A 149 -2.32 8.66 10.93
C ALA A 149 -2.38 9.01 9.43
N LEU A 150 -3.58 9.13 8.85
CA LEU A 150 -3.78 9.33 7.42
C LEU A 150 -4.15 10.77 7.10
N ARG A 151 -3.76 11.23 5.92
CA ARG A 151 -4.19 12.50 5.34
C ARG A 151 -4.43 12.39 3.85
N SER A 152 -5.20 13.31 3.30
CA SER A 152 -5.30 13.46 1.84
C SER A 152 -3.95 13.80 1.21
N GLY A 153 -3.72 13.26 0.02
CA GLY A 153 -2.48 13.43 -0.71
C GLY A 153 -1.35 12.58 -0.16
N LYS A 154 -0.18 13.21 0.07
CA LYS A 154 1.09 12.49 0.35
C LYS A 154 1.17 12.02 1.80
N ASN A 155 1.31 10.72 1.99
CA ASN A 155 1.55 10.07 3.29
C ASN A 155 2.96 9.48 3.29
N THR A 156 3.72 9.73 4.35
CA THR A 156 5.06 9.16 4.52
C THR A 156 4.95 7.91 5.36
N ILE A 157 5.38 6.78 4.80
CA ILE A 157 5.53 5.51 5.51
C ILE A 157 7.01 5.40 5.87
N GLU A 158 7.31 5.11 7.13
CA GLU A 158 8.68 4.92 7.61
C GLU A 158 8.83 3.50 8.15
N LEU A 159 9.94 2.86 7.76
CA LEU A 159 10.43 1.61 8.32
C LEU A 159 11.74 1.94 9.05
N ARG A 160 11.81 1.60 10.33
CA ARG A 160 12.97 1.89 11.18
C ARG A 160 13.46 0.63 11.86
N ARG A 161 14.75 0.34 11.77
CA ARG A 161 15.40 -0.71 12.56
C ARG A 161 15.62 -0.18 13.98
N ILE A 162 15.13 -0.92 14.97
CA ILE A 162 15.23 -0.52 16.39
C ILE A 162 16.17 -1.41 17.20
N ARG A 163 16.56 -2.55 16.66
CA ARG A 163 17.59 -3.41 17.21
C ARG A 163 18.74 -3.55 16.22
N GLU A 164 19.94 -3.29 16.68
CA GLU A 164 21.14 -3.67 15.95
C GLU A 164 21.32 -5.18 16.04
N ASN A 165 21.55 -5.81 14.89
CA ASN A 165 21.95 -7.20 14.79
C ASN A 165 23.37 -7.19 14.23
N PRO A 166 24.42 -7.21 15.07
CA PRO A 166 25.81 -7.05 14.63
C PRO A 166 26.26 -8.09 13.60
N GLU A 167 25.63 -9.27 13.62
CA GLU A 167 25.88 -10.36 12.67
C GLU A 167 25.05 -10.25 11.38
N PHE A 168 24.18 -9.24 11.28
CA PHE A 168 23.28 -9.02 10.15
C PHE A 168 23.23 -7.55 9.73
N GLU A 169 24.23 -7.15 8.94
CA GLU A 169 24.20 -5.89 8.18
C GLU A 169 23.18 -5.89 7.04
N GLY A 170 22.54 -7.03 6.79
CA GLY A 170 21.70 -7.29 5.63
C GLY A 170 20.58 -6.27 5.43
N THR A 171 20.25 -6.06 4.16
CA THR A 171 19.17 -5.18 3.72
C THR A 171 17.82 -5.68 4.22
N ILE A 172 16.98 -4.77 4.71
CA ILE A 172 15.54 -5.03 4.90
C ILE A 172 14.80 -4.42 3.72
N GLU A 173 14.05 -5.22 2.98
CA GLU A 173 13.32 -4.78 1.79
C GLU A 173 11.81 -4.94 1.99
N VAL A 174 11.05 -3.93 1.61
CA VAL A 174 9.59 -4.04 1.44
C VAL A 174 9.34 -4.36 -0.02
N ARG A 175 8.89 -5.58 -0.33
CA ARG A 175 8.57 -6.00 -1.70
C ARG A 175 7.23 -5.46 -2.17
N LYS A 176 6.29 -5.35 -1.24
CA LYS A 176 4.94 -4.86 -1.45
C LYS A 176 4.46 -4.14 -0.20
N CYS A 177 3.87 -2.96 -0.38
CA CYS A 177 3.04 -2.35 0.64
C CYS A 177 1.63 -2.10 0.11
N ILE A 178 0.64 -2.38 0.94
CA ILE A 178 -0.78 -2.26 0.61
C ILE A 178 -1.46 -1.46 1.72
N LEU A 179 -2.16 -0.40 1.36
CA LEU A 179 -3.11 0.27 2.26
C LEU A 179 -4.53 0.02 1.75
N ASP A 180 -5.28 -0.79 2.48
CA ASP A 180 -6.70 -1.01 2.26
C ASP A 180 -7.48 0.06 3.05
N LEU A 181 -8.22 0.91 2.34
CA LEU A 181 -9.18 1.85 2.91
C LEU A 181 -10.59 1.35 2.67
N LYS A 182 -11.28 1.04 3.77
CA LYS A 182 -12.66 0.62 3.84
C LYS A 182 -13.53 1.78 4.29
N TYR A 183 -14.43 2.21 3.42
CA TYR A 183 -15.44 3.20 3.80
C TYR A 183 -16.70 2.44 4.22
N PRO A 184 -17.45 2.92 5.22
CA PRO A 184 -18.74 2.33 5.49
C PRO A 184 -19.61 2.51 4.26
N ASP A 185 -20.45 1.51 4.00
CA ASP A 185 -21.54 1.69 3.06
C ASP A 185 -22.38 2.87 3.56
N THR A 186 -22.25 4.02 2.91
CA THR A 186 -23.20 5.10 3.10
C THR A 186 -24.53 4.58 2.58
N PHE A 187 -25.44 4.22 3.49
CA PHE A 187 -26.84 4.10 3.15
C PHE A 187 -27.25 5.39 2.44
N ALA A 188 -27.58 5.30 1.16
CA ALA A 188 -28.15 6.39 0.40
C ALA A 188 -29.66 6.19 0.34
N PRO A 189 -30.46 6.79 1.26
CA PRO A 189 -31.90 6.78 1.07
C PRO A 189 -32.23 7.57 -0.19
N GLY A 190 -32.83 6.92 -1.19
CA GLY A 190 -33.50 7.61 -2.30
C GLY A 190 -32.82 7.59 -3.67
N ARG A 191 -32.19 6.49 -4.10
CA ARG A 191 -32.09 6.20 -5.55
C ARG A 191 -33.15 5.16 -5.91
N ILE A 192 -34.18 5.63 -6.62
CA ILE A 192 -35.19 4.82 -7.33
C ILE A 192 -34.52 4.21 -8.56
#